data_AF-A0A920G6Q4-F1
#
_entry.id   AF-A0A920G6Q4-F1
#
_cell.length_a   1.000
_cell.length_b   1.000
_cell.length_c   1.000
_cell.angle_alpha   90.00
_cell.angle_beta   90.00
_cell.angle_gamma   90.00
#
_symmetry.space_group_name_H-M   'P 1'
#
loop_
_entity.id
_entity.type
_entity.pdbx_description
1 polymer ?
#
loop_
_entity_poly.entity_id
_entity_poly.type
_entity_poly.pdbx_seq_one_letter_code
_entity_poly.pdbx_strand_id
1 'polypeptide(L)'
;MKNFVDELKWRGMIHDMTPSTDSFLSKNKTVGYIGFDPTADSLHIGNLVQIMTLVHFQKYGNTPIVLIGGATGMIGDPSGKSKERNF
;
A
#
# COMPACT_ATOMS: atom_id res chain seq x y z
N MET A 1 16.93 17.75 -1.85
CA MET A 1 15.55 17.34 -1.50
C MET A 1 15.48 15.83 -1.61
N LYS A 2 15.03 15.10 -0.58
CA LYS A 2 14.75 13.66 -0.67
C LYS A 2 13.54 13.42 -1.59
N ASN A 3 13.53 12.35 -2.37
CA ASN A 3 12.35 11.92 -3.13
C ASN A 3 11.49 10.93 -2.31
N PHE A 4 10.34 10.52 -2.83
CA PHE A 4 9.42 9.58 -2.16
C PHE A 4 10.08 8.25 -1.78
N VAL A 5 10.85 7.66 -2.71
CA VAL A 5 11.47 6.35 -2.50
C VAL A 5 12.59 6.44 -1.46
N ASP A 6 13.38 7.52 -1.46
CA ASP A 6 14.41 7.76 -0.44
C ASP A 6 13.82 7.88 0.97
N GLU A 7 12.65 8.51 1.09
CA GLU A 7 11.93 8.63 2.35
C GLU A 7 11.50 7.26 2.89
N LEU A 8 10.92 6.41 2.03
CA LEU A 8 10.50 5.08 2.43
C LEU A 8 11.69 4.16 2.75
N LYS A 9 12.78 4.24 1.98
CA LYS A 9 14.02 3.51 2.26
C LYS A 9 14.59 3.90 3.62
N TRP A 10 14.67 5.20 3.92
CA TRP A 10 15.16 5.71 5.20
C TRP A 10 14.31 5.24 6.39
N ARG A 11 13.00 5.10 6.20
CA ARG A 11 12.07 4.58 7.23
C ARG A 11 12.05 3.05 7.34
N GLY A 12 12.75 2.33 6.46
CA GLY A 12 12.69 0.87 6.41
C GLY A 12 11.32 0.33 5.95
N MET A 13 10.57 1.09 5.15
CA MET A 13 9.22 0.75 4.71
C MET A 13 9.16 0.00 3.37
N ILE A 14 10.30 -0.26 2.72
CA ILE A 14 10.38 -1.00 1.45
C ILE A 14 10.95 -2.38 1.73
N HIS A 15 10.18 -3.41 1.40
CA HIS A 15 10.64 -4.80 1.37
C HIS A 15 11.12 -5.20 -0.03
N ASP A 16 10.33 -4.88 -1.06
CA ASP A 16 10.62 -5.20 -2.45
C ASP A 16 10.10 -4.10 -3.39
N MET A 17 10.66 -4.00 -4.58
CA MET A 17 10.31 -2.99 -5.58
C MET A 17 10.65 -3.48 -7.00
N THR A 18 9.69 -3.36 -7.92
CA THR A 18 9.92 -3.66 -9.34
C THR A 18 11.08 -2.81 -9.90
N PRO A 19 11.93 -3.37 -10.79
CA PRO A 19 13.02 -2.61 -11.40
C PRO A 19 12.52 -1.31 -12.04
N SER A 20 13.34 -0.25 -11.94
CA SER A 20 13.07 1.09 -12.50
C SER A 20 11.96 1.91 -11.85
N THR A 21 11.22 1.39 -10.86
CA THR A 21 10.15 2.15 -10.17
C THR A 21 10.66 3.47 -9.56
N ASP A 22 11.85 3.48 -8.95
CA ASP A 22 12.47 4.68 -8.36
C ASP A 22 12.71 5.79 -9.41
N SER A 23 13.33 5.42 -10.53
CA SER A 23 13.57 6.32 -11.67
C SER A 23 12.26 6.83 -12.28
N PHE A 24 11.22 6.00 -12.31
CA PHE A 24 9.90 6.38 -12.81
C PHE A 24 9.22 7.38 -11.88
N LEU A 25 9.16 7.09 -10.57
CA LEU A 25 8.47 7.90 -9.57
C LEU A 25 9.16 9.24 -9.32
N SER A 26 10.48 9.34 -9.55
CA SER A 26 11.22 10.60 -9.46
C SER A 26 10.99 11.54 -10.64
N LYS A 27 10.51 11.03 -11.79
CA LYS A 27 10.29 11.80 -13.03
C LYS A 27 8.83 12.13 -13.29
N ASN A 28 7.90 11.38 -12.70
CA ASN A 28 6.48 11.45 -13.05
C ASN A 28 5.61 11.66 -11.81
N LYS A 29 4.61 12.55 -11.94
CA LYS A 29 3.47 12.54 -11.02
C LYS A 29 2.64 11.29 -11.31
N THR A 30 2.51 10.42 -10.32
CA THR A 30 1.95 9.08 -10.50
C THR A 30 0.65 8.94 -9.72
N VAL A 31 -0.29 8.16 -10.25
CA VAL A 31 -1.46 7.69 -9.51
C VAL A 31 -1.16 6.28 -9.02
N GLY A 32 -1.39 6.00 -7.74
CA GLY A 32 -1.09 4.71 -7.13
C GLY A 32 -2.11 4.35 -6.07
N TYR A 33 -2.28 3.06 -5.78
CA TYR A 33 -3.31 2.60 -4.85
C TYR A 33 -2.78 1.58 -3.84
N ILE A 34 -3.48 1.47 -2.72
CA ILE A 34 -3.40 0.30 -1.83
C ILE A 34 -4.83 -0.18 -1.54
N GLY A 35 -5.02 -1.50 -1.64
CA GLY A 35 -6.27 -2.18 -1.30
C GLY A 35 -6.36 -2.53 0.18
N PHE A 36 -7.55 -2.37 0.76
CA PHE A 36 -7.90 -2.82 2.09
C PHE A 36 -9.20 -3.63 2.02
N ASP A 37 -9.13 -4.90 2.41
CA ASP A 37 -10.32 -5.74 2.50
C ASP A 37 -11.05 -5.52 3.85
N PRO A 38 -12.38 -5.35 3.84
CA PRO A 38 -13.18 -5.14 5.05
C PRO A 38 -13.39 -6.46 5.81
N THR A 39 -12.30 -7.00 6.38
CA THR A 39 -12.31 -8.27 7.12
C THR A 39 -12.68 -8.13 8.60
N ALA A 40 -12.84 -6.90 9.08
CA ALA A 40 -13.27 -6.52 10.42
C ALA A 40 -13.94 -5.14 10.38
N ASP A 41 -14.66 -4.77 11.44
CA ASP A 41 -15.38 -3.48 11.55
C ASP A 41 -14.45 -2.26 11.65
N SER A 42 -13.15 -2.49 11.86
CA SER A 42 -12.13 -1.44 11.94
C SER A 42 -10.79 -1.91 11.38
N LEU A 43 -10.01 -0.94 10.87
CA LEU A 43 -8.59 -1.11 10.64
C LEU A 43 -7.85 -1.22 11.98
N HIS A 44 -6.71 -1.89 11.98
CA HIS A 44 -5.84 -2.06 13.15
C HIS A 44 -4.41 -1.57 12.85
N ILE A 45 -3.52 -1.62 13.84
CA ILE A 45 -2.14 -1.13 13.70
C ILE A 45 -1.37 -1.73 12.51
N GLY A 46 -1.66 -2.98 12.15
CA GLY A 46 -1.06 -3.63 10.97
C GLY A 46 -1.41 -2.98 9.62
N ASN A 47 -2.41 -2.11 9.54
CA ASN A 47 -2.77 -1.34 8.34
C ASN A 47 -2.04 0.01 8.27
N LEU A 48 -1.46 0.47 9.39
CA LEU A 48 -0.91 1.81 9.51
C LEU A 48 0.27 2.02 8.57
N VAL A 49 1.11 1.01 8.38
CA VAL A 49 2.28 1.10 7.49
C VAL A 49 1.82 1.42 6.06
N GLN A 50 0.81 0.71 5.54
CA GLN A 50 0.26 0.98 4.21
C GLN A 50 -0.38 2.37 4.12
N ILE A 51 -1.16 2.77 5.12
CA ILE A 51 -1.77 4.12 5.17
C ILE A 51 -0.68 5.20 5.12
N MET A 52 0.37 5.05 5.93
CA MET A 52 1.47 6.01 5.96
C MET A 52 2.22 6.06 4.64
N THR A 53 2.37 4.92 3.93
CA THR A 53 2.91 4.91 2.56
C THR A 53 2.11 5.82 1.63
N LEU A 54 0.77 5.73 1.64
CA LEU A 54 -0.08 6.61 0.82
C LEU A 54 0.02 8.08 1.24
N VAL A 55 0.12 8.36 2.54
CA VAL A 55 0.33 9.73 3.05
C VAL A 55 1.64 10.30 2.54
N HIS A 56 2.73 9.53 2.61
CA HIS A 56 4.02 9.95 2.04
C HIS A 56 3.92 10.11 0.53
N PHE A 57 3.24 9.20 -0.17
CA PHE A 57 3.04 9.27 -1.62
C PHE A 57 2.40 10.59 -2.02
N GLN A 58 1.35 11.01 -1.31
CA GLN A 58 0.68 12.31 -1.51
C GLN A 58 1.59 13.50 -1.21
N LYS A 59 2.36 13.44 -0.11
CA LYS A 59 3.28 14.53 0.30
C LYS A 59 4.36 14.81 -0.74
N TYR A 60 4.76 13.81 -1.52
CA TYR A 60 5.70 13.96 -2.63
C TYR A 60 5.02 14.26 -3.97
N GLY A 61 3.75 14.67 -3.97
CA GLY A 61 3.05 15.20 -5.14
C GLY A 61 2.37 14.17 -6.03
N ASN A 62 2.28 12.91 -5.59
CA ASN A 62 1.54 11.85 -6.27
C ASN A 62 0.07 11.80 -5.81
N THR A 63 -0.76 11.07 -6.53
CA THR A 63 -2.19 10.90 -6.23
C THR A 63 -2.45 9.51 -5.65
N PRO A 64 -2.67 9.38 -4.33
CA PRO A 64 -3.04 8.09 -3.74
C PRO A 64 -4.51 7.76 -3.98
N ILE A 65 -4.81 6.47 -4.11
CA ILE A 65 -6.16 5.90 -4.10
C ILE A 65 -6.23 4.88 -2.98
N VAL A 66 -7.17 5.07 -2.06
CA VAL A 66 -7.53 4.05 -1.06
C VAL A 66 -8.64 3.20 -1.67
N LEU A 67 -8.37 1.93 -1.92
CA LEU A 67 -9.33 1.00 -2.51
C LEU A 67 -9.89 0.09 -1.41
N ILE A 68 -11.22 0.12 -1.22
CA ILE A 68 -11.89 -0.79 -0.28
C ILE A 68 -12.42 -1.99 -1.05
N GLY A 69 -11.90 -3.17 -0.72
CA GLY A 69 -12.17 -4.41 -1.41
C GLY A 69 -13.50 -5.06 -1.02
N GLY A 70 -14.63 -4.42 -1.34
CA GLY A 70 -15.96 -4.95 -1.02
C GLY A 70 -16.20 -6.35 -1.59
N ALA A 71 -15.77 -6.60 -2.83
CA ALA A 71 -15.91 -7.92 -3.48
C ALA A 71 -14.80 -8.91 -3.07
N THR A 72 -13.55 -8.46 -2.97
CA THR A 72 -12.41 -9.30 -2.56
C THR A 72 -12.53 -9.76 -1.11
N GLY A 73 -13.07 -8.90 -0.23
CA GLY A 73 -13.38 -9.27 1.15
C GLY A 73 -14.43 -10.36 1.29
N MET A 74 -15.35 -10.50 0.32
CA MET A 74 -16.36 -11.56 0.31
C MET A 74 -15.79 -12.92 -0.12
N ILE A 75 -14.77 -12.94 -0.98
CA ILE A 75 -14.08 -14.17 -1.40
C ILE A 75 -13.02 -14.57 -0.38
N GLY A 76 -12.30 -13.59 0.16
CA GLY A 76 -11.14 -13.75 1.04
C GLY A 76 -9.85 -13.96 0.24
N ASP A 77 -8.84 -13.14 0.53
CA ASP A 77 -7.49 -13.32 -0.01
C ASP A 77 -6.80 -14.53 0.68
N PRO A 78 -6.37 -15.57 -0.06
CA PRO A 78 -5.66 -16.72 0.49
C PRO A 78 -4.18 -16.42 0.83
N SER A 79 -3.66 -15.26 0.42
CA SER A 79 -2.25 -14.89 0.58
C SER A 79 -1.83 -14.88 2.05
N GLY A 80 -1.06 -15.89 2.45
CA GLY A 80 -0.44 -15.98 3.79
C GLY A 80 -1.28 -16.68 4.86
N LYS A 81 -2.44 -17.27 4.55
CA LYS A 81 -3.25 -18.05 5.52
C LYS A 81 -3.29 -19.53 5.15
N SER A 82 -2.80 -20.38 6.05
CA SER A 82 -2.75 -21.85 5.87
C SER A 82 -4.11 -22.56 6.03
N LYS A 83 -5.22 -21.84 6.19
CA LYS A 83 -6.56 -22.42 6.30
C LYS A 83 -7.58 -21.55 5.56
N GLU A 84 -8.37 -22.19 4.71
CA GLU A 84 -9.60 -21.63 4.16
C GLU A 84 -10.50 -21.16 5.31
N ARG A 85 -11.09 -19.97 5.16
CA ARG A 85 -12.03 -19.44 6.14
C ARG A 85 -13.34 -20.22 5.98
N ASN A 86 -13.65 -21.08 6.95
CA ASN A 86 -14.95 -21.75 7.01
C ASN A 86 -16.05 -20.70 7.24
N PHE A 87 -17.05 -20.71 6.37
CA PHE A 87 -18.32 -19.99 6.54
C PHE A 87 -19.20 -20.67 7.59
#